data_AF-A0A855SH68-F1
#
_entry.id   AF-A0A855SH68-F1
#
_cell.length_a   1.000
_cell.length_b   1.000
_cell.length_c   1.000
_cell.angle_alpha   90.00
_cell.angle_beta   90.00
_cell.angle_gamma   90.00
#
_symmetry.space_group_name_H-M   'P 1'
#
loop_
_entity.id
_entity.type
_entity.pdbx_description
1 polymer ?
#
loop_
_entity_poly.entity_id
_entity_poly.type
_entity_poly.pdbx_seq_one_letter_code
_entity_poly.pdbx_strand_id
1 'polypeptide(L)'
;MNSYHFLSRYICCLTLLFSTFSYSLGINDSKYIELGGSLDPSVVNNVSSVLELNANAKQFRSIGLVIGSGYCSGTWLGSDESHSYVLTAAHCLSGSDSTEYSGQYVSFKQQDGTIIAAGISTNYFRTFTGCSDDIAVAKIPKVSDPLDVNGDVIKQPLVDNNLNKDLLLNPTTLTGFGIFGSRSLGQLGYMGKRHGEGHLRYYYQDCLINQAIENTDSWAFASPGDSGSAIWQQRNEHPVAVGISSWWYGWQYGYSGHVPIALHIDWLKDVVPVLKTIDDIEDEPPIEEPTWLLTQEAQIETDPLEQDVRGSVYYVKGNNVASGPTRFIWRYPRSITKFSVVLTQRENNTEHEVWLRGQRKTHCGWGRINNSAWCYPAPNLGQLKLEFIQADNPKLPIGTYSGDFSLMVKSLYNRTYSDEINVSTNIAITSALPSDGVITDSTPYVSPRYEKDIYGTVYYLSDNKMSRNRVVWRRYNRGYSRLKVDVTNTETGDQQTIMLRGERYMDCGWTIMNNAAYCRHMRPVYGELRVSFISDDNKDLPIGEYTGSFSVNVKGLHKRNFTKDLNLDIKLNITE
;
A
#
# COMPACT_ATOMS: atom_id res chain seq x y z
N MET A 1 -29.31 -40.69 -73.12
CA MET A 1 -28.18 -41.58 -73.50
C MET A 1 -26.90 -40.77 -73.39
N ASN A 2 -25.87 -41.13 -72.61
CA ASN A 2 -25.77 -42.25 -71.67
C ASN A 2 -25.12 -41.78 -70.36
N SER A 3 -25.67 -42.26 -69.25
CA SER A 3 -25.04 -42.21 -67.93
C SER A 3 -23.85 -43.18 -67.88
N TYR A 4 -22.85 -42.89 -67.05
CA TYR A 4 -22.10 -43.93 -66.36
C TYR A 4 -21.78 -43.53 -64.92
N HIS A 5 -22.56 -44.08 -63.98
CA HIS A 5 -22.08 -44.34 -62.64
C HIS A 5 -21.12 -45.53 -62.68
N PHE A 6 -20.08 -45.52 -61.83
CA PHE A 6 -19.66 -46.76 -61.16
C PHE A 6 -19.15 -46.46 -59.75
N LEU A 7 -19.64 -47.23 -58.77
CA LEU A 7 -19.15 -47.23 -57.39
C LEU A 7 -17.99 -48.22 -57.24
N SER A 8 -16.98 -47.86 -56.44
CA SER A 8 -16.35 -48.74 -55.43
C SER A 8 -15.44 -47.88 -54.53
N ARG A 9 -15.85 -47.50 -53.32
CA ARG A 9 -15.64 -48.21 -52.04
C ARG A 9 -14.16 -48.48 -51.67
N TYR A 10 -13.65 -47.59 -50.81
CA TYR A 10 -12.67 -47.80 -49.72
C TYR A 10 -11.32 -48.48 -50.00
N ILE A 11 -10.27 -47.66 -49.92
CA ILE A 11 -9.15 -47.92 -48.98
C ILE A 11 -8.99 -46.69 -48.09
N CYS A 12 -8.96 -46.91 -46.77
CA CYS A 12 -8.69 -45.85 -45.79
C CYS A 12 -7.19 -45.50 -45.80
N CYS A 13 -6.85 -44.29 -46.23
CA CYS A 13 -5.66 -43.61 -45.73
C CYS A 13 -6.11 -42.52 -44.74
N LEU A 14 -6.13 -42.90 -43.47
CA LEU A 14 -6.40 -42.02 -42.34
C LEU A 14 -5.20 -41.09 -42.09
N THR A 15 -5.01 -40.08 -42.95
CA THR A 15 -4.11 -38.95 -42.61
C THR A 15 -4.87 -37.96 -41.75
N LEU A 16 -4.95 -38.26 -40.46
CA LEU A 16 -5.30 -37.30 -39.41
C LEU A 16 -4.22 -36.21 -39.34
N LEU A 17 -4.33 -35.20 -40.19
CA LEU A 17 -3.64 -33.92 -39.99
C LEU A 17 -4.50 -33.03 -39.08
N PHE A 18 -4.52 -33.37 -37.80
CA PHE A 18 -4.83 -32.39 -36.77
C PHE A 18 -3.66 -31.39 -36.71
N SER A 19 -3.81 -30.22 -37.33
CA SER A 19 -2.91 -29.08 -37.13
C SER A 19 -3.50 -28.15 -36.05
N THR A 20 -2.94 -28.24 -34.86
CA THR A 20 -3.28 -27.45 -33.66
C THR A 20 -2.36 -26.21 -33.49
N PHE A 21 -2.77 -25.28 -32.61
CA PHE A 21 -1.98 -24.18 -32.00
C PHE A 21 -1.92 -22.81 -32.72
N SER A 22 -1.70 -21.71 -31.94
CA SER A 22 -2.21 -20.35 -32.24
C SER A 22 -1.77 -19.22 -31.25
N TYR A 23 -1.57 -17.95 -31.69
CA TYR A 23 -0.74 -16.81 -31.12
C TYR A 23 -0.96 -15.28 -31.60
N SER A 24 -1.58 -14.32 -30.86
CA SER A 24 -2.15 -13.01 -31.38
C SER A 24 -1.43 -11.62 -31.26
N LEU A 25 -2.14 -10.57 -31.78
CA LEU A 25 -1.95 -9.11 -31.80
C LEU A 25 -0.94 -8.50 -32.80
N GLY A 26 -1.24 -7.31 -33.32
CA GLY A 26 -0.29 -6.51 -34.10
C GLY A 26 0.54 -5.56 -33.25
N ILE A 27 1.84 -5.48 -33.54
CA ILE A 27 2.83 -4.65 -32.83
C ILE A 27 3.65 -3.79 -33.82
N ASN A 28 4.04 -2.58 -33.41
CA ASN A 28 4.97 -1.74 -34.18
C ASN A 28 6.42 -2.32 -34.15
N ASP A 29 7.28 -1.91 -35.08
CA ASP A 29 8.61 -2.54 -35.17
C ASP A 29 9.54 -2.08 -34.02
N SER A 30 9.40 -0.84 -33.57
CA SER A 30 10.16 -0.30 -32.43
C SER A 30 9.91 -1.04 -31.12
N LYS A 31 8.65 -1.30 -30.74
CA LYS A 31 8.31 -2.08 -29.54
C LYS A 31 8.68 -3.55 -29.70
N TYR A 32 8.53 -4.12 -30.90
CA TYR A 32 8.97 -5.50 -31.15
C TYR A 32 10.48 -5.66 -30.90
N ILE A 33 11.30 -4.68 -31.29
CA ILE A 33 12.73 -4.64 -30.98
C ILE A 33 12.99 -4.38 -29.49
N GLU A 34 12.26 -3.44 -28.86
CA GLU A 34 12.37 -3.13 -27.42
C GLU A 34 12.16 -4.39 -26.55
N LEU A 35 11.20 -5.24 -26.92
CA LEU A 35 10.88 -6.49 -26.23
C LEU A 35 11.84 -7.65 -26.56
N GLY A 36 13.01 -7.37 -27.15
CA GLY A 36 14.04 -8.36 -27.46
C GLY A 36 13.86 -9.07 -28.81
N GLY A 37 13.01 -8.55 -29.69
CA GLY A 37 12.88 -8.99 -31.07
C GLY A 37 13.96 -8.38 -31.99
N SER A 38 13.97 -8.83 -33.24
CA SER A 38 14.81 -8.26 -34.32
C SER A 38 14.16 -8.55 -35.68
N LEU A 39 14.74 -8.06 -36.78
CA LEU A 39 14.25 -8.41 -38.13
C LEU A 39 14.54 -9.87 -38.55
N ASP A 40 15.00 -10.72 -37.63
CA ASP A 40 14.97 -12.19 -37.76
C ASP A 40 13.68 -12.76 -37.14
N PRO A 41 12.81 -13.44 -37.91
CA PRO A 41 11.64 -14.15 -37.39
C PRO A 41 11.95 -15.23 -36.32
N SER A 42 13.19 -15.72 -36.23
CA SER A 42 13.55 -16.80 -35.29
C SER A 42 13.39 -16.43 -33.81
N VAL A 43 13.45 -15.13 -33.47
CA VAL A 43 13.34 -14.63 -32.08
C VAL A 43 11.91 -14.28 -31.65
N VAL A 44 10.89 -14.57 -32.47
CA VAL A 44 9.47 -14.27 -32.20
C VAL A 44 8.99 -14.71 -30.82
N ASN A 45 9.44 -15.88 -30.34
CA ASN A 45 9.02 -16.47 -29.07
C ASN A 45 9.41 -15.63 -27.85
N ASN A 46 10.50 -14.85 -27.94
CA ASN A 46 10.96 -13.98 -26.85
C ASN A 46 9.95 -12.85 -26.61
N VAL A 47 9.53 -12.17 -27.69
CA VAL A 47 8.51 -11.10 -27.61
C VAL A 47 7.14 -11.70 -27.26
N SER A 48 6.78 -12.80 -27.92
CA SER A 48 5.51 -13.53 -27.78
C SER A 48 5.18 -13.87 -26.32
N SER A 49 6.15 -14.44 -25.60
CA SER A 49 5.96 -14.93 -24.23
C SER A 49 5.77 -13.80 -23.21
N VAL A 50 6.46 -12.66 -23.37
CA VAL A 50 6.25 -11.47 -22.53
C VAL A 50 4.82 -10.94 -22.69
N LEU A 51 4.34 -10.86 -23.92
CA LEU A 51 3.00 -10.37 -24.24
C LEU A 51 1.88 -11.35 -23.82
N GLU A 52 2.14 -12.67 -23.86
CA GLU A 52 1.24 -13.70 -23.32
C GLU A 52 1.12 -13.64 -21.79
N LEU A 53 2.24 -13.39 -21.09
CA LEU A 53 2.23 -13.26 -19.63
C LEU A 53 1.36 -12.07 -19.18
N ASN A 54 1.49 -10.93 -19.86
CA ASN A 54 0.67 -9.74 -19.59
C ASN A 54 -0.82 -9.96 -19.94
N ALA A 55 -1.14 -10.81 -20.92
CA ALA A 55 -2.51 -11.15 -21.30
C ALA A 55 -3.28 -11.97 -20.24
N ASN A 56 -2.57 -12.54 -19.26
CA ASN A 56 -3.12 -13.33 -18.16
C ASN A 56 -3.43 -12.50 -16.89
N ALA A 57 -3.23 -11.18 -16.94
CA ALA A 57 -3.61 -10.25 -15.87
C ALA A 57 -5.11 -10.40 -15.51
N LYS A 58 -5.44 -10.20 -14.22
CA LYS A 58 -6.76 -10.53 -13.65
C LYS A 58 -7.92 -9.90 -14.44
N GLN A 59 -7.77 -8.65 -14.86
CA GLN A 59 -8.79 -7.90 -15.59
C GLN A 59 -9.14 -8.47 -16.98
N PHE A 60 -8.24 -9.24 -17.61
CA PHE A 60 -8.46 -9.76 -18.97
C PHE A 60 -8.99 -11.19 -19.00
N ARG A 61 -9.22 -11.84 -17.84
CA ARG A 61 -9.64 -13.26 -17.77
C ARG A 61 -11.03 -13.56 -18.33
N SER A 62 -11.85 -12.53 -18.50
CA SER A 62 -13.13 -12.56 -19.21
C SER A 62 -12.97 -12.77 -20.73
N ILE A 63 -11.76 -12.62 -21.28
CA ILE A 63 -11.50 -12.67 -22.72
C ILE A 63 -10.99 -14.04 -23.12
N GLY A 64 -11.67 -14.63 -24.11
CA GLY A 64 -11.46 -16.00 -24.57
C GLY A 64 -11.62 -16.14 -26.09
N LEU A 65 -11.32 -17.36 -26.57
CA LEU A 65 -11.49 -17.76 -27.96
C LEU A 65 -12.95 -18.15 -28.22
N VAL A 66 -13.58 -17.49 -29.19
CA VAL A 66 -14.88 -17.85 -29.77
C VAL A 66 -14.64 -18.70 -31.01
N ILE A 67 -15.25 -19.89 -31.03
CA ILE A 67 -15.25 -20.79 -32.19
C ILE A 67 -16.69 -20.88 -32.70
N GLY A 68 -16.94 -20.38 -33.91
CA GLY A 68 -18.25 -20.26 -34.53
C GLY A 68 -18.16 -20.41 -36.05
N SER A 69 -18.36 -19.31 -36.81
CA SER A 69 -18.20 -19.32 -38.27
C SER A 69 -16.72 -19.40 -38.70
N GLY A 70 -15.84 -19.07 -37.76
CA GLY A 70 -14.40 -19.22 -37.81
C GLY A 70 -13.85 -19.12 -36.39
N TYR A 71 -12.64 -18.58 -36.27
CA TYR A 71 -12.02 -18.29 -34.98
C TYR A 71 -11.98 -16.79 -34.76
N CYS A 72 -12.55 -16.36 -33.64
CA CYS A 72 -12.58 -14.98 -33.19
C CYS A 72 -12.28 -14.91 -31.70
N SER A 73 -12.20 -13.70 -31.20
CA SER A 73 -12.18 -13.42 -29.76
C SER A 73 -13.58 -13.10 -29.26
N GLY A 74 -13.74 -13.15 -27.95
CA GLY A 74 -14.94 -12.66 -27.30
C GLY A 74 -14.68 -12.30 -25.85
N THR A 75 -15.56 -11.47 -25.31
CA THR A 75 -15.56 -11.09 -23.89
C THR A 75 -16.79 -11.68 -23.23
N TRP A 76 -16.59 -12.55 -22.24
CA TRP A 76 -17.65 -13.03 -21.37
C TRP A 76 -18.22 -11.85 -20.58
N LEU A 77 -19.51 -11.57 -20.79
CA LEU A 77 -20.24 -10.49 -20.12
C LEU A 77 -20.96 -10.95 -18.84
N GLY A 78 -21.00 -12.25 -18.56
CA GLY A 78 -21.75 -12.83 -17.45
C GLY A 78 -22.37 -14.17 -17.82
N SER A 79 -22.91 -14.86 -16.81
CA SER A 79 -23.65 -16.11 -16.97
C SER A 79 -24.95 -16.06 -16.18
N ASP A 80 -26.01 -16.69 -16.69
CA ASP A 80 -27.15 -17.11 -15.88
C ASP A 80 -26.92 -18.56 -15.36
N GLU A 81 -27.96 -19.21 -14.83
CA GLU A 81 -27.88 -20.60 -14.34
C GLU A 81 -27.52 -21.61 -15.45
N SER A 82 -27.78 -21.27 -16.71
CA SER A 82 -27.87 -22.19 -17.84
C SER A 82 -27.09 -21.76 -19.10
N HIS A 83 -26.83 -20.46 -19.25
CA HIS A 83 -26.13 -19.88 -20.40
C HIS A 83 -25.07 -18.87 -19.98
N SER A 84 -24.01 -18.79 -20.79
CA SER A 84 -23.03 -17.69 -20.74
C SER A 84 -23.27 -16.74 -21.90
N TYR A 85 -23.12 -15.44 -21.63
CA TYR A 85 -23.29 -14.37 -22.61
C TYR A 85 -21.90 -13.89 -23.04
N VAL A 86 -21.59 -14.02 -24.33
CA VAL A 86 -20.28 -13.64 -24.89
C VAL A 86 -20.46 -12.55 -25.94
N LEU A 87 -19.88 -11.39 -25.66
CA LEU A 87 -19.74 -10.29 -26.60
C LEU A 87 -18.69 -10.64 -27.65
N THR A 88 -19.01 -10.47 -28.93
CA THR A 88 -18.09 -10.69 -30.05
C THR A 88 -18.49 -9.81 -31.25
N ALA A 89 -17.82 -9.95 -32.38
CA ALA A 89 -18.15 -9.19 -33.59
C ALA A 89 -19.22 -9.90 -34.42
N ALA A 90 -20.06 -9.15 -35.13
CA ALA A 90 -21.17 -9.71 -35.91
C ALA A 90 -20.67 -10.65 -37.02
N HIS A 91 -19.56 -10.29 -37.68
CA HIS A 91 -18.95 -11.14 -38.73
C HIS A 91 -18.37 -12.48 -38.24
N CYS A 92 -18.24 -12.70 -36.93
CA CYS A 92 -17.74 -13.94 -36.34
C CYS A 92 -18.80 -15.07 -36.23
N LEU A 93 -20.09 -14.70 -36.31
CA LEU A 93 -21.22 -15.58 -36.06
C LEU A 93 -22.07 -15.76 -37.34
N SER A 94 -22.97 -16.74 -37.31
CA SER A 94 -23.95 -16.98 -38.39
C SER A 94 -25.24 -16.19 -38.12
N GLY A 95 -25.83 -15.63 -39.18
CA GLY A 95 -27.11 -14.90 -39.13
C GLY A 95 -27.02 -13.38 -38.91
N SER A 96 -25.86 -12.77 -39.16
CA SER A 96 -25.62 -11.32 -39.01
C SER A 96 -26.41 -10.42 -39.98
N ASP A 97 -27.12 -11.01 -40.94
CA ASP A 97 -28.11 -10.38 -41.81
C ASP A 97 -29.52 -10.24 -41.15
N SER A 98 -29.66 -10.74 -39.92
CA SER A 98 -30.88 -10.70 -39.10
C SER A 98 -30.59 -10.07 -37.72
N THR A 99 -31.61 -9.87 -36.89
CA THR A 99 -31.44 -9.43 -35.49
C THR A 99 -31.21 -10.57 -34.51
N GLU A 100 -31.58 -11.80 -34.87
CA GLU A 100 -31.46 -13.00 -34.05
C GLU A 100 -31.33 -14.25 -34.92
N TYR A 101 -30.37 -15.13 -34.59
CA TYR A 101 -30.20 -16.44 -35.21
C TYR A 101 -29.96 -17.53 -34.18
N SER A 102 -30.77 -18.59 -34.21
CA SER A 102 -30.58 -19.80 -33.41
C SER A 102 -30.25 -21.00 -34.29
N GLY A 103 -29.24 -21.79 -33.90
CA GLY A 103 -28.85 -23.01 -34.63
C GLY A 103 -27.36 -23.15 -34.91
N GLN A 104 -26.54 -22.12 -34.65
CA GLN A 104 -25.09 -22.23 -34.75
C GLN A 104 -24.55 -23.00 -33.53
N TYR A 105 -23.64 -23.96 -33.75
CA TYR A 105 -22.82 -24.46 -32.65
C TYR A 105 -21.70 -23.46 -32.37
N VAL A 106 -21.64 -22.91 -31.16
CA VAL A 106 -20.59 -21.99 -30.74
C VAL A 106 -19.93 -22.51 -29.46
N SER A 107 -18.62 -22.30 -29.31
CA SER A 107 -17.92 -22.54 -28.05
C SER A 107 -17.03 -21.37 -27.66
N PHE A 108 -16.94 -21.10 -26.37
CA PHE A 108 -16.12 -20.06 -25.76
C PHE A 108 -15.12 -20.67 -24.76
N LYS A 109 -13.83 -20.35 -24.93
CA LYS A 109 -12.72 -21.00 -24.20
C LYS A 109 -11.73 -20.00 -23.63
N GLN A 110 -11.22 -20.26 -22.42
CA GLN A 110 -10.10 -19.52 -21.85
C GLN A 110 -8.75 -19.94 -22.49
N GLN A 111 -7.68 -19.20 -22.17
CA GLN A 111 -6.35 -19.39 -22.77
C GLN A 111 -5.70 -20.75 -22.43
N ASP A 112 -6.01 -21.29 -21.25
CA ASP A 112 -5.63 -22.63 -20.81
C ASP A 112 -6.38 -23.77 -21.54
N GLY A 113 -7.37 -23.43 -22.36
CA GLY A 113 -8.24 -24.36 -23.08
C GLY A 113 -9.54 -24.70 -22.33
N THR A 114 -9.76 -24.19 -21.11
CA THR A 114 -10.97 -24.44 -20.33
C THR A 114 -12.21 -23.94 -21.07
N ILE A 115 -13.18 -24.83 -21.26
CA ILE A 115 -14.43 -24.53 -21.98
C ILE A 115 -15.45 -23.99 -20.98
N ILE A 116 -15.78 -22.70 -21.11
CA ILE A 116 -16.75 -22.02 -20.24
C ILE A 116 -18.18 -22.23 -20.75
N ALA A 117 -18.36 -22.21 -22.07
CA ALA A 117 -19.66 -22.45 -22.70
C ALA A 117 -19.48 -23.15 -24.05
N ALA A 118 -20.38 -24.08 -24.38
CA ALA A 118 -20.39 -24.76 -25.67
C ALA A 118 -21.77 -25.39 -25.95
N GLY A 119 -22.30 -25.17 -27.14
CA GLY A 119 -23.55 -25.78 -27.58
C GLY A 119 -24.19 -25.05 -28.75
N ILE A 120 -25.44 -25.39 -29.05
CA ILE A 120 -26.26 -24.58 -29.96
C ILE A 120 -26.58 -23.25 -29.28
N SER A 121 -26.14 -22.16 -29.90
CA SER A 121 -26.34 -20.80 -29.40
C SER A 121 -27.56 -20.12 -30.02
N THR A 122 -28.04 -19.10 -29.30
CA THR A 122 -28.82 -18.00 -29.87
C THR A 122 -27.90 -16.80 -29.99
N ASN A 123 -27.71 -16.30 -31.20
CA ASN A 123 -26.88 -15.15 -31.52
C ASN A 123 -27.78 -13.93 -31.72
N TYR A 124 -27.52 -12.85 -31.01
CA TYR A 124 -28.21 -11.57 -31.17
C TYR A 124 -27.31 -10.58 -31.89
N PHE A 125 -27.89 -9.76 -32.76
CA PHE A 125 -27.16 -8.82 -33.62
C PHE A 125 -27.78 -7.42 -33.60
N ARG A 126 -26.94 -6.43 -33.91
CA ARG A 126 -27.35 -5.17 -34.52
C ARG A 126 -27.19 -5.33 -36.03
N THR A 127 -28.07 -4.72 -36.83
CA THR A 127 -28.08 -4.90 -38.29
C THR A 127 -26.73 -4.55 -38.89
N PHE A 128 -25.96 -5.55 -39.31
CA PHE A 128 -24.55 -5.36 -39.65
C PHE A 128 -24.39 -4.58 -40.96
N THR A 129 -23.95 -3.33 -40.86
CA THR A 129 -23.73 -2.43 -42.01
C THR A 129 -22.28 -1.99 -42.19
N GLY A 130 -21.43 -2.21 -41.18
CA GLY A 130 -20.05 -1.76 -41.10
C GLY A 130 -19.56 -1.77 -39.65
N CYS A 131 -18.47 -1.06 -39.36
CA CYS A 131 -17.90 -1.00 -38.01
C CYS A 131 -18.87 -0.49 -36.94
N SER A 132 -19.80 0.40 -37.28
CA SER A 132 -20.81 0.93 -36.36
C SER A 132 -21.64 -0.14 -35.67
N ASP A 133 -21.89 -1.26 -36.36
CA ASP A 133 -22.83 -2.32 -35.95
C ASP A 133 -22.21 -3.73 -36.03
N ASP A 134 -20.88 -3.85 -36.07
CA ASP A 134 -20.16 -5.14 -36.10
C ASP A 134 -20.10 -5.79 -34.70
N ILE A 135 -21.26 -5.90 -34.05
CA ILE A 135 -21.43 -6.31 -32.67
C ILE A 135 -22.48 -7.41 -32.56
N ALA A 136 -22.16 -8.45 -31.80
CA ALA A 136 -23.07 -9.54 -31.51
C ALA A 136 -22.89 -10.08 -30.10
N VAL A 137 -23.97 -10.67 -29.56
CA VAL A 137 -23.94 -11.44 -28.32
C VAL A 137 -24.31 -12.88 -28.65
N ALA A 138 -23.39 -13.81 -28.38
CA ALA A 138 -23.70 -15.24 -28.39
C ALA A 138 -24.19 -15.65 -26.99
N LYS A 139 -25.45 -16.06 -26.88
CA LYS A 139 -25.99 -16.77 -25.72
C LYS A 139 -25.73 -18.26 -25.93
N ILE A 140 -24.75 -18.80 -25.20
CA ILE A 140 -24.22 -20.16 -25.40
C ILE A 140 -24.55 -21.00 -24.15
N PRO A 141 -24.97 -22.28 -24.29
CA PRO A 141 -25.14 -23.17 -23.15
C PRO A 141 -23.88 -23.25 -22.27
N LYS A 142 -24.07 -22.98 -20.98
CA LYS A 142 -23.01 -22.91 -19.97
C LYS A 142 -22.45 -24.30 -19.68
N VAL A 143 -21.12 -24.40 -19.57
CA VAL A 143 -20.40 -25.62 -19.20
C VAL A 143 -19.76 -25.47 -17.82
N SER A 144 -19.19 -24.30 -17.55
CA SER A 144 -18.63 -23.93 -16.24
C SER A 144 -18.69 -22.41 -16.04
N ASP A 145 -18.39 -21.94 -14.84
CA ASP A 145 -18.07 -20.53 -14.62
C ASP A 145 -16.57 -20.28 -14.87
N PRO A 146 -16.19 -19.10 -15.39
CA PRO A 146 -14.79 -18.72 -15.53
C PRO A 146 -14.19 -18.43 -14.15
N LEU A 147 -13.16 -19.20 -13.77
CA LEU A 147 -12.54 -19.12 -12.44
C LEU A 147 -11.24 -18.32 -12.43
N ASP A 148 -10.87 -17.84 -11.26
CA ASP A 148 -9.61 -17.16 -10.95
C ASP A 148 -8.57 -18.13 -10.33
N VAL A 149 -7.41 -17.64 -9.89
CA VAL A 149 -6.31 -18.52 -9.42
C VAL A 149 -6.59 -19.15 -8.05
N ASN A 150 -7.55 -18.63 -7.30
CA ASN A 150 -8.01 -19.17 -6.03
C ASN A 150 -9.18 -20.15 -6.20
N GLY A 151 -9.74 -20.24 -7.42
CA GLY A 151 -10.96 -21.00 -7.71
C GLY A 151 -12.26 -20.20 -7.58
N ASP A 152 -12.19 -18.90 -7.28
CA ASP A 152 -13.35 -18.01 -7.24
C ASP A 152 -13.82 -17.66 -8.67
N VAL A 153 -15.12 -17.43 -8.87
CA VAL A 153 -15.62 -16.92 -10.17
C VAL A 153 -15.01 -15.53 -10.44
N ILE A 154 -14.48 -15.30 -11.64
CA ILE A 154 -13.90 -14.00 -11.98
C ILE A 154 -14.95 -12.89 -11.88
N LYS A 155 -14.51 -11.69 -11.46
CA LYS A 155 -15.39 -10.51 -11.47
C LYS A 155 -15.89 -10.29 -12.90
N GLN A 156 -17.20 -10.06 -13.01
CA GLN A 156 -17.86 -9.68 -14.26
C GLN A 156 -17.25 -8.36 -14.78
N PRO A 157 -16.96 -8.25 -16.09
CA PRO A 157 -16.40 -7.02 -16.63
C PRO A 157 -17.44 -5.91 -16.68
N LEU A 158 -16.97 -4.68 -16.52
CA LEU A 158 -17.75 -3.45 -16.69
C LEU A 158 -17.68 -3.01 -18.14
N VAL A 159 -18.83 -2.69 -18.74
CA VAL A 159 -18.89 -2.06 -20.08
C VAL A 159 -19.15 -0.56 -19.99
N ASP A 160 -18.61 0.18 -20.95
CA ASP A 160 -18.91 1.61 -21.12
C ASP A 160 -20.36 1.79 -21.60
N ASN A 161 -21.09 2.67 -20.94
CA ASN A 161 -22.49 2.99 -21.24
C ASN A 161 -22.67 4.43 -21.77
N ASN A 162 -21.60 5.22 -21.83
CA ASN A 162 -21.67 6.62 -22.23
C ASN A 162 -20.42 7.02 -23.04
N LEU A 163 -20.58 7.16 -24.35
CA LEU A 163 -19.49 7.47 -25.27
C LEU A 163 -18.93 8.88 -25.03
N ASN A 164 -17.90 8.97 -24.18
CA ASN A 164 -17.19 10.21 -23.94
C ASN A 164 -16.01 10.39 -24.92
N LYS A 165 -16.17 11.34 -25.86
CA LYS A 165 -15.16 11.66 -26.88
C LYS A 165 -13.96 12.44 -26.33
N ASP A 166 -14.05 13.03 -25.14
CA ASP A 166 -12.92 13.70 -24.48
C ASP A 166 -11.92 12.67 -23.90
N LEU A 167 -12.31 11.39 -23.85
CA LEU A 167 -11.46 10.26 -23.43
C LEU A 167 -10.85 9.51 -24.63
N LEU A 168 -11.00 10.05 -25.85
CA LEU A 168 -10.10 9.74 -26.96
C LEU A 168 -8.67 10.16 -26.58
N LEU A 169 -7.67 9.44 -27.09
CA LEU A 169 -6.26 9.52 -26.72
C LEU A 169 -5.89 9.07 -25.31
N ASN A 170 -6.84 8.70 -24.43
CA ASN A 170 -6.48 7.98 -23.20
C ASN A 170 -5.91 6.59 -23.52
N PRO A 171 -4.93 6.09 -22.74
CA PRO A 171 -4.36 4.75 -22.92
C PRO A 171 -5.43 3.68 -22.95
N THR A 172 -5.32 2.76 -23.91
CA THR A 172 -6.20 1.61 -24.08
C THR A 172 -5.39 0.33 -24.08
N THR A 173 -5.94 -0.73 -23.50
CA THR A 173 -5.40 -2.08 -23.64
C THR A 173 -6.19 -2.85 -24.68
N LEU A 174 -5.45 -3.46 -25.60
CA LEU A 174 -5.92 -4.45 -26.55
C LEU A 174 -5.46 -5.83 -26.07
N THR A 175 -6.29 -6.83 -26.26
CA THR A 175 -5.97 -8.24 -26.05
C THR A 175 -6.99 -9.07 -26.81
N GLY A 176 -6.62 -10.26 -27.27
CA GLY A 176 -7.45 -11.10 -28.13
C GLY A 176 -6.70 -12.35 -28.55
N PHE A 177 -7.29 -13.13 -29.44
CA PHE A 177 -6.79 -14.39 -30.00
C PHE A 177 -6.61 -14.31 -31.53
N GLY A 178 -6.29 -13.13 -32.08
CA GLY A 178 -5.97 -12.89 -33.50
C GLY A 178 -4.61 -13.40 -33.95
N ILE A 179 -4.02 -12.85 -35.01
CA ILE A 179 -2.70 -13.27 -35.52
C ILE A 179 -1.58 -12.32 -35.06
N PHE A 180 -0.41 -12.86 -34.71
CA PHE A 180 0.73 -12.02 -34.31
C PHE A 180 1.62 -11.62 -35.45
N GLY A 181 2.18 -10.41 -35.38
CA GLY A 181 3.08 -9.89 -36.39
C GLY A 181 3.53 -8.46 -36.15
N SER A 182 4.61 -8.07 -36.82
CA SER A 182 5.11 -6.69 -36.81
C SER A 182 4.78 -5.98 -38.12
N ARG A 183 4.95 -4.65 -38.17
CA ARG A 183 4.62 -3.85 -39.36
C ARG A 183 5.53 -4.18 -40.55
N SER A 184 6.82 -4.38 -40.32
CA SER A 184 7.80 -4.72 -41.37
C SER A 184 7.88 -6.22 -41.67
N LEU A 185 7.71 -7.08 -40.66
CA LEU A 185 7.83 -8.55 -40.83
C LEU A 185 6.52 -9.21 -41.28
N GLY A 186 5.38 -8.52 -41.14
CA GLY A 186 4.07 -9.11 -41.35
C GLY A 186 3.76 -10.17 -40.29
N GLN A 187 3.04 -11.22 -40.69
CA GLN A 187 2.60 -12.27 -39.77
C GLN A 187 3.78 -13.15 -39.30
N LEU A 188 3.87 -13.31 -37.98
CA LEU A 188 4.84 -14.13 -37.26
C LEU A 188 4.19 -15.25 -36.42
N GLY A 189 2.87 -15.20 -36.14
CA GLY A 189 2.11 -16.20 -35.36
C GLY A 189 0.62 -16.38 -35.80
N TYR A 190 -0.10 -17.38 -35.26
CA TYR A 190 -1.52 -17.74 -35.56
C TYR A 190 -2.50 -17.26 -34.46
N MET A 191 -3.55 -17.95 -33.97
CA MET A 191 -4.68 -17.39 -33.14
C MET A 191 -4.37 -16.99 -31.64
N GLY A 192 -4.84 -17.57 -30.51
CA GLY A 192 -4.15 -17.53 -29.16
C GLY A 192 -3.82 -16.18 -28.41
N LYS A 193 -3.74 -16.11 -27.07
CA LYS A 193 -3.91 -14.81 -26.35
C LYS A 193 -2.66 -13.93 -26.04
N ARG A 194 -2.70 -12.63 -26.41
CA ARG A 194 -1.67 -11.60 -26.09
C ARG A 194 -2.23 -10.28 -25.55
N HIS A 195 -1.34 -9.42 -25.06
CA HIS A 195 -1.59 -8.06 -24.57
C HIS A 195 -0.94 -7.02 -25.50
N GLY A 196 -1.56 -5.85 -25.63
CA GLY A 196 -1.07 -4.71 -26.41
C GLY A 196 -1.57 -3.38 -25.85
N GLU A 197 -0.78 -2.31 -25.98
CA GLU A 197 -1.18 -0.95 -25.57
C GLU A 197 -1.38 -0.07 -26.80
N GLY A 198 -2.46 0.71 -26.81
CA GLY A 198 -2.86 1.54 -27.94
C GLY A 198 -3.61 2.78 -27.45
N HIS A 199 -3.83 3.75 -28.32
CA HIS A 199 -4.65 4.92 -28.00
C HIS A 199 -5.75 5.05 -29.06
N LEU A 200 -6.98 5.31 -28.62
CA LEU A 200 -8.11 5.59 -29.52
C LEU A 200 -7.95 7.00 -30.09
N ARG A 201 -7.50 7.12 -31.35
CA ARG A 201 -7.12 8.41 -31.96
C ARG A 201 -8.26 9.10 -32.69
N TYR A 202 -9.19 8.33 -33.24
CA TYR A 202 -10.28 8.89 -34.05
C TYR A 202 -11.60 8.24 -33.69
N TYR A 203 -12.66 9.03 -33.81
CA TYR A 203 -14.03 8.55 -33.88
C TYR A 203 -14.60 8.97 -35.24
N TYR A 204 -14.89 8.01 -36.11
CA TYR A 204 -15.31 8.27 -37.48
C TYR A 204 -16.35 7.25 -37.92
N GLN A 205 -17.49 7.70 -38.48
CA GLN A 205 -18.61 6.83 -38.88
C GLN A 205 -18.99 5.82 -37.78
N ASP A 206 -19.13 6.35 -36.56
CA ASP A 206 -19.49 5.60 -35.35
C ASP A 206 -18.56 4.39 -35.05
N CYS A 207 -17.30 4.49 -35.49
CA CYS A 207 -16.21 3.56 -35.25
C CYS A 207 -15.09 4.24 -34.45
N LEU A 208 -14.59 3.58 -33.41
CA LEU A 208 -13.39 3.98 -32.67
C LEU A 208 -12.16 3.44 -33.39
N ILE A 209 -11.15 4.27 -33.67
CA ILE A 209 -9.96 3.84 -34.43
C ILE A 209 -8.71 4.05 -33.58
N ASN A 210 -7.92 2.99 -33.39
CA ASN A 210 -6.57 3.09 -32.83
C ASN A 210 -5.51 2.99 -33.94
N GLN A 211 -4.30 3.46 -33.62
CA GLN A 211 -3.14 3.36 -34.51
C GLN A 211 -1.88 3.04 -33.70
N ALA A 212 -1.11 2.07 -34.17
CA ALA A 212 0.24 1.80 -33.71
C ALA A 212 1.24 2.81 -34.31
N ILE A 213 1.97 3.52 -33.45
CA ILE A 213 2.94 4.57 -33.83
C ILE A 213 4.30 4.23 -33.23
N GLU A 214 5.35 4.27 -34.06
CA GLU A 214 6.71 3.95 -33.64
C GLU A 214 7.21 4.84 -32.49
N ASN A 215 7.89 4.24 -31.51
CA ASN A 215 8.48 4.92 -30.35
C ASN A 215 7.45 5.68 -29.48
N THR A 216 6.24 5.13 -29.33
CA THR A 216 5.20 5.66 -28.43
C THR A 216 4.58 4.55 -27.56
N ASP A 217 3.84 4.96 -26.53
CA ASP A 217 2.93 4.15 -25.72
C ASP A 217 1.78 3.52 -26.54
N SER A 218 1.38 4.16 -27.64
CA SER A 218 0.40 3.62 -28.59
C SER A 218 1.06 2.69 -29.62
N TRP A 219 1.48 1.49 -29.23
CA TRP A 219 2.30 0.59 -30.07
C TRP A 219 1.60 -0.64 -30.66
N ALA A 220 0.39 -0.98 -30.21
CA ALA A 220 -0.36 -2.16 -30.64
C ALA A 220 -1.59 -1.84 -31.51
N PHE A 221 -2.08 -2.85 -32.23
CA PHE A 221 -3.31 -2.85 -33.00
C PHE A 221 -3.92 -4.25 -33.09
N ALA A 222 -5.25 -4.33 -33.21
CA ALA A 222 -5.97 -5.59 -33.40
C ALA A 222 -5.74 -6.15 -34.81
N SER A 223 -5.74 -7.47 -34.90
CA SER A 223 -5.43 -8.25 -36.10
C SER A 223 -6.56 -9.28 -36.39
N PRO A 224 -6.54 -9.98 -37.55
CA PRO A 224 -7.52 -11.00 -37.87
C PRO A 224 -7.64 -12.07 -36.77
N GLY A 225 -8.84 -12.24 -36.22
CA GLY A 225 -9.16 -13.14 -35.10
C GLY A 225 -9.12 -12.48 -33.71
N ASP A 226 -8.57 -11.26 -33.58
CA ASP A 226 -8.83 -10.39 -32.41
C ASP A 226 -10.27 -9.83 -32.47
N SER A 227 -10.89 -9.90 -33.66
CA SER A 227 -12.31 -9.66 -33.91
C SER A 227 -13.19 -10.15 -32.76
N GLY A 228 -14.03 -9.27 -32.23
CA GLY A 228 -14.91 -9.58 -31.11
C GLY A 228 -14.31 -9.41 -29.71
N SER A 229 -13.00 -9.17 -29.59
CA SER A 229 -12.41 -8.87 -28.28
C SER A 229 -12.71 -7.44 -27.83
N ALA A 230 -12.96 -7.26 -26.54
CA ALA A 230 -13.09 -5.93 -25.96
C ALA A 230 -11.73 -5.22 -25.90
N ILE A 231 -11.74 -3.92 -26.21
CA ILE A 231 -10.68 -2.98 -25.86
C ILE A 231 -11.04 -2.23 -24.59
N TRP A 232 -10.04 -1.99 -23.75
CA TRP A 232 -10.22 -1.54 -22.36
C TRP A 232 -9.64 -0.15 -22.18
N GLN A 233 -10.33 0.70 -21.43
CA GLN A 233 -9.75 1.91 -20.86
C GLN A 233 -9.86 1.86 -19.34
N GLN A 234 -8.84 2.37 -18.66
CA GLN A 234 -8.90 2.59 -17.23
C GLN A 234 -9.85 3.76 -16.93
N ARG A 235 -10.78 3.57 -16.01
CA ARG A 235 -11.75 4.57 -15.53
C ARG A 235 -11.69 4.54 -14.00
N ASN A 236 -11.10 5.57 -13.40
CA ASN A 236 -10.70 5.55 -11.99
C ASN A 236 -9.86 4.28 -11.70
N GLU A 237 -10.23 3.47 -10.71
CA GLU A 237 -9.54 2.22 -10.39
C GLU A 237 -10.05 1.00 -11.18
N HIS A 238 -11.06 1.17 -12.05
CA HIS A 238 -11.71 0.05 -12.75
C HIS A 238 -11.36 -0.01 -14.25
N PRO A 239 -11.06 -1.22 -14.78
CA PRO A 239 -10.93 -1.44 -16.21
C PRO A 239 -12.32 -1.58 -16.85
N VAL A 240 -12.61 -0.75 -17.85
CA VAL A 240 -13.92 -0.71 -18.53
C VAL A 240 -13.75 -1.04 -20.02
N ALA A 241 -14.58 -1.95 -20.52
CA ALA A 241 -14.64 -2.30 -21.94
C ALA A 241 -15.36 -1.19 -22.72
N VAL A 242 -14.62 -0.44 -23.55
CA VAL A 242 -15.14 0.73 -24.28
C VAL A 242 -15.51 0.44 -25.73
N GLY A 243 -14.93 -0.62 -26.31
CA GLY A 243 -15.20 -1.00 -27.69
C GLY A 243 -14.86 -2.46 -27.99
N ILE A 244 -15.19 -2.92 -29.20
CA ILE A 244 -14.99 -4.31 -29.67
C ILE A 244 -14.20 -4.29 -30.97
N SER A 245 -13.11 -5.05 -31.06
CA SER A 245 -12.32 -5.17 -32.30
C SER A 245 -13.18 -5.66 -33.47
N SER A 246 -13.21 -4.91 -34.57
CA SER A 246 -14.04 -5.19 -35.75
C SER A 246 -13.20 -5.42 -36.99
N TRP A 247 -12.34 -4.47 -37.35
CA TRP A 247 -11.52 -4.53 -38.56
C TRP A 247 -10.13 -3.97 -38.35
N TRP A 248 -9.26 -4.20 -39.33
CA TRP A 248 -7.88 -3.73 -39.35
C TRP A 248 -7.47 -3.29 -40.75
N TYR A 249 -6.45 -2.44 -40.86
CA TYR A 249 -5.91 -1.95 -42.14
C TYR A 249 -4.55 -2.58 -42.50
N GLY A 250 -4.32 -3.82 -42.08
CA GLY A 250 -3.12 -4.59 -42.42
C GLY A 250 -1.84 -4.16 -41.69
N TRP A 251 -0.83 -5.04 -41.75
CA TRP A 251 0.47 -4.89 -41.07
C TRP A 251 1.14 -3.55 -41.34
N GLN A 252 1.25 -3.14 -42.61
CA GLN A 252 2.01 -1.95 -43.01
C GLN A 252 1.48 -0.67 -42.35
N TYR A 253 0.17 -0.54 -42.16
CA TYR A 253 -0.45 0.70 -41.70
C TYR A 253 -0.67 0.75 -40.19
N GLY A 254 -0.87 -0.40 -39.52
CA GLY A 254 -0.97 -0.48 -38.07
C GLY A 254 -2.24 0.15 -37.48
N TYR A 255 -3.35 0.16 -38.22
CA TYR A 255 -4.65 0.64 -37.73
C TYR A 255 -5.61 -0.52 -37.46
N SER A 256 -6.47 -0.35 -36.46
CA SER A 256 -7.68 -1.15 -36.31
C SER A 256 -8.86 -0.31 -35.81
N GLY A 257 -10.05 -0.71 -36.25
CA GLY A 257 -11.32 -0.11 -35.88
C GLY A 257 -12.13 -1.00 -34.95
N HIS A 258 -12.85 -0.36 -34.05
CA HIS A 258 -13.56 -0.97 -32.93
C HIS A 258 -14.97 -0.39 -32.84
N VAL A 259 -15.96 -1.25 -32.62
CA VAL A 259 -17.35 -0.84 -32.37
C VAL A 259 -17.41 -0.18 -30.98
N PRO A 260 -17.91 1.05 -30.82
CA PRO A 260 -18.08 1.66 -29.50
C PRO A 260 -19.25 0.98 -28.75
N ILE A 261 -18.97 0.35 -27.60
CA ILE A 261 -19.97 -0.44 -26.86
C ILE A 261 -21.13 0.45 -26.36
N ALA A 262 -20.81 1.67 -25.91
CA ALA A 262 -21.79 2.61 -25.37
C ALA A 262 -22.92 3.00 -26.34
N LEU A 263 -22.72 2.92 -27.66
CA LEU A 263 -23.79 3.19 -28.64
C LEU A 263 -24.87 2.09 -28.68
N HIS A 264 -24.57 0.91 -28.14
CA HIS A 264 -25.42 -0.27 -28.17
C HIS A 264 -25.90 -0.69 -26.79
N ILE A 265 -25.71 0.15 -25.77
CA ILE A 265 -25.87 -0.27 -24.37
C ILE A 265 -27.29 -0.69 -24.01
N ASP A 266 -28.31 0.01 -24.52
CA ASP A 266 -29.71 -0.34 -24.24
C ASP A 266 -30.06 -1.73 -24.80
N TRP A 267 -29.62 -2.01 -26.03
CA TRP A 267 -29.75 -3.34 -26.63
C TRP A 267 -28.94 -4.41 -25.89
N LEU A 268 -27.73 -4.09 -25.40
CA LEU A 268 -26.95 -5.01 -24.58
C LEU A 268 -27.64 -5.34 -23.26
N LYS A 269 -28.31 -4.38 -22.62
CA LYS A 269 -29.11 -4.60 -21.41
C LYS A 269 -30.33 -5.51 -21.69
N ASP A 270 -30.98 -5.34 -22.84
CA ASP A 270 -32.11 -6.19 -23.26
C ASP A 270 -31.69 -7.65 -23.51
N VAL A 271 -30.53 -7.88 -24.14
CA VAL A 271 -30.07 -9.25 -24.51
C VAL A 271 -29.17 -9.92 -23.47
N VAL A 272 -28.57 -9.16 -22.53
CA VAL A 272 -27.75 -9.67 -21.41
C VAL A 272 -28.34 -9.18 -20.08
N PRO A 273 -29.31 -9.91 -19.48
CA PRO A 273 -30.00 -9.46 -18.26
C PRO A 273 -29.10 -9.27 -17.03
N VAL A 274 -27.90 -9.86 -17.05
CA VAL A 274 -26.91 -9.77 -15.97
C VAL A 274 -25.92 -8.62 -16.15
N LEU A 275 -25.93 -7.90 -17.28
CA LEU A 275 -24.88 -6.96 -17.69
C LEU A 275 -24.49 -5.95 -16.60
N LYS A 276 -23.18 -5.73 -16.46
CA LYS A 276 -22.62 -4.70 -15.57
C LYS A 276 -21.99 -3.56 -16.36
N THR A 277 -22.37 -2.33 -16.03
CA THR A 277 -21.92 -1.10 -16.68
C THR A 277 -21.05 -0.26 -15.74
N ILE A 278 -20.38 0.78 -16.24
CA ILE A 278 -19.60 1.69 -15.39
C ILE A 278 -20.45 2.34 -14.26
N ASP A 279 -21.75 2.57 -14.47
CA ASP A 279 -22.66 3.09 -13.42
C ASP A 279 -23.05 2.02 -12.37
N ASP A 280 -22.69 0.75 -12.59
CA ASP A 280 -22.83 -0.33 -11.60
C ASP A 280 -21.60 -0.48 -10.69
N ILE A 281 -20.60 0.41 -10.83
CA ILE A 281 -19.57 0.59 -9.81
C ILE A 281 -20.30 1.16 -8.58
N GLU A 282 -20.51 0.31 -7.57
CA GLU A 282 -20.87 0.81 -6.24
C GLU A 282 -19.79 1.81 -5.81
N ASP A 283 -20.17 3.01 -5.39
CA ASP A 283 -19.25 3.97 -4.78
C ASP A 283 -18.52 3.24 -3.63
N GLU A 284 -17.26 2.83 -3.86
CA GLU A 284 -16.51 2.14 -2.81
C GLU A 284 -16.46 3.11 -1.61
N PRO A 285 -16.92 2.69 -0.41
CA PRO A 285 -16.90 3.56 0.75
C PRO A 285 -15.44 3.97 0.94
N PRO A 286 -15.13 5.28 1.03
CA PRO A 286 -13.78 5.77 0.86
C PRO A 286 -12.87 5.03 1.84
N ILE A 287 -11.89 4.33 1.28
CA ILE A 287 -10.78 3.80 2.08
C ILE A 287 -10.05 5.03 2.58
N GLU A 288 -10.37 5.44 3.81
CA GLU A 288 -9.53 6.35 4.59
C GLU A 288 -8.22 5.61 4.89
N GLU A 289 -7.35 5.49 3.88
CA GLU A 289 -5.94 5.33 4.16
C GLU A 289 -5.53 6.55 5.00
N PRO A 290 -5.06 6.35 6.24
CA PRO A 290 -4.69 7.47 7.10
C PRO A 290 -3.57 8.23 6.42
N THR A 291 -3.83 9.51 6.11
CA THR A 291 -3.03 10.36 5.22
C THR A 291 -1.57 10.54 5.66
N TRP A 292 -1.25 10.10 6.88
CA TRP A 292 0.04 10.25 7.53
C TRP A 292 0.47 8.95 8.22
N LEU A 293 1.61 8.41 7.78
CA LEU A 293 2.28 7.27 8.42
C LEU A 293 3.48 7.75 9.25
N LEU A 294 3.43 7.51 10.57
CA LEU A 294 4.54 7.76 11.49
C LEU A 294 5.40 6.50 11.65
N THR A 295 6.71 6.61 11.44
CA THR A 295 7.65 5.49 11.67
C THR A 295 8.76 5.87 12.65
N GLN A 296 9.72 4.96 12.88
CA GLN A 296 10.91 5.25 13.69
C GLN A 296 11.76 6.39 13.10
N GLU A 297 11.82 6.48 11.77
CA GLU A 297 12.70 7.40 11.03
C GLU A 297 11.93 8.56 10.37
N ALA A 298 10.70 8.30 9.92
CA ALA A 298 9.85 9.28 9.25
C ALA A 298 9.02 10.07 10.28
N GLN A 299 9.36 11.35 10.45
CA GLN A 299 8.48 12.34 11.07
C GLN A 299 7.33 12.68 10.12
N ILE A 300 6.18 13.07 10.68
CA ILE A 300 5.09 13.71 9.94
C ILE A 300 5.31 15.23 9.99
N GLU A 301 5.15 15.94 8.88
CA GLU A 301 4.90 17.39 8.84
C GLU A 301 3.73 17.65 7.88
N THR A 302 2.60 18.13 8.40
CA THR A 302 1.41 18.42 7.57
C THR A 302 1.59 19.71 6.77
N ASP A 303 0.74 19.88 5.77
CA ASP A 303 0.59 21.17 5.09
C ASP A 303 0.04 22.27 6.02
N PRO A 304 0.15 23.56 5.62
CA PRO A 304 -0.34 24.70 6.40
C PRO A 304 -1.89 24.77 6.51
N LEU A 305 -2.46 24.02 7.46
CA LEU A 305 -3.90 23.94 7.70
C LEU A 305 -4.61 25.29 8.00
N GLU A 306 -3.88 26.36 8.33
CA GLU A 306 -4.46 27.69 8.54
C GLU A 306 -4.59 28.53 7.25
N GLN A 307 -4.27 28.00 6.06
CA GLN A 307 -4.49 28.75 4.81
C GLN A 307 -5.97 29.06 4.57
N ASP A 308 -6.86 28.09 4.83
CA ASP A 308 -8.30 28.19 4.57
C ASP A 308 -9.14 28.49 5.83
N VAL A 309 -8.50 28.55 7.01
CA VAL A 309 -9.19 28.71 8.30
C VAL A 309 -9.02 30.12 8.85
N ARG A 310 -10.15 30.79 9.14
CA ARG A 310 -10.12 32.13 9.75
C ARG A 310 -9.52 32.09 11.17
N GLY A 311 -8.32 32.64 11.31
CA GLY A 311 -7.61 32.80 12.58
C GLY A 311 -6.71 31.60 12.89
N SER A 312 -6.39 31.37 14.17
CA SER A 312 -5.41 30.34 14.52
C SER A 312 -6.02 29.04 15.06
N VAL A 313 -5.54 27.92 14.52
CA VAL A 313 -5.85 26.55 14.96
C VAL A 313 -5.00 26.10 16.14
N TYR A 314 -5.41 25.00 16.78
CA TYR A 314 -4.66 24.29 17.79
C TYR A 314 -5.12 22.82 17.81
N TYR A 315 -4.20 21.93 18.17
CA TYR A 315 -4.48 20.49 18.23
C TYR A 315 -4.75 20.05 19.68
N VAL A 316 -5.76 19.21 19.88
CA VAL A 316 -6.06 18.52 21.14
C VAL A 316 -6.17 17.02 20.91
N LYS A 317 -6.10 16.24 21.98
CA LYS A 317 -6.17 14.78 21.92
C LYS A 317 -7.50 14.33 21.28
N GLY A 318 -7.44 13.40 20.34
CA GLY A 318 -8.60 12.63 19.87
C GLY A 318 -8.97 11.53 20.86
N ASN A 319 -9.87 10.63 20.44
CA ASN A 319 -10.36 9.55 21.30
C ASN A 319 -9.28 8.51 21.63
N ASN A 320 -8.45 8.15 20.64
CA ASN A 320 -7.44 7.08 20.74
C ASN A 320 -6.07 7.55 21.27
N VAL A 321 -5.99 8.78 21.80
CA VAL A 321 -4.77 9.31 22.44
C VAL A 321 -4.93 9.20 23.95
N ALA A 322 -4.13 8.38 24.61
CA ALA A 322 -4.22 8.11 26.05
C ALA A 322 -4.01 9.39 26.88
N SER A 323 -2.80 9.98 26.81
CA SER A 323 -2.44 11.22 27.50
C SER A 323 -2.13 12.32 26.52
N GLY A 324 -2.81 13.46 26.60
CA GLY A 324 -2.59 14.58 25.66
C GLY A 324 -3.32 15.86 26.09
N PRO A 325 -3.04 16.99 25.41
CA PRO A 325 -3.70 18.26 25.73
C PRO A 325 -5.18 18.21 25.32
N THR A 326 -6.08 18.61 26.23
CA THR A 326 -7.55 18.62 26.00
C THR A 326 -8.12 20.01 25.71
N ARG A 327 -7.30 21.06 25.80
CA ARG A 327 -7.70 22.45 25.58
C ARG A 327 -6.54 23.28 25.01
N PHE A 328 -6.87 24.39 24.37
CA PHE A 328 -5.86 25.33 23.89
C PHE A 328 -5.07 25.99 25.02
N ILE A 329 -3.91 26.52 24.67
CA ILE A 329 -3.16 27.52 25.44
C ILE A 329 -2.85 28.71 24.52
N TRP A 330 -2.64 29.88 25.12
CA TRP A 330 -2.12 31.05 24.43
C TRP A 330 -0.76 31.42 25.04
N ARG A 331 0.34 31.10 24.34
CA ARG A 331 1.71 31.40 24.76
C ARG A 331 2.60 31.63 23.54
N TYR A 332 3.73 32.31 23.71
CA TYR A 332 4.76 32.35 22.66
C TYR A 332 5.23 30.91 22.35
N PRO A 333 5.33 30.52 21.07
CA PRO A 333 5.68 29.16 20.67
C PRO A 333 7.11 28.82 21.09
N ARG A 334 7.22 28.04 22.15
CA ARG A 334 8.43 27.40 22.66
C ARG A 334 8.02 26.05 23.25
N SER A 335 8.97 25.11 23.29
CA SER A 335 8.78 23.75 23.80
C SER A 335 7.93 22.84 22.89
N ILE A 336 8.03 21.54 23.18
CA ILE A 336 7.37 20.42 22.50
C ILE A 336 6.18 19.97 23.36
N THR A 337 5.17 19.36 22.75
CA THR A 337 4.15 18.59 23.46
C THR A 337 4.57 17.13 23.50
N LYS A 338 4.74 16.55 24.69
CA LYS A 338 4.75 15.09 24.85
C LYS A 338 3.31 14.62 25.07
N PHE A 339 2.92 13.57 24.37
CA PHE A 339 1.61 12.90 24.48
C PHE A 339 1.81 11.40 24.29
N SER A 340 0.84 10.57 24.69
CA SER A 340 0.94 9.12 24.57
C SER A 340 -0.25 8.51 23.85
N VAL A 341 0.02 7.43 23.12
CA VAL A 341 -0.92 6.61 22.36
C VAL A 341 -0.76 5.14 22.77
N VAL A 342 -1.77 4.31 22.56
CA VAL A 342 -1.66 2.87 22.79
C VAL A 342 -1.39 2.20 21.46
N LEU A 343 -0.25 1.52 21.33
CA LEU A 343 0.13 0.77 20.13
C LEU A 343 0.26 -0.71 20.45
N THR A 344 -0.08 -1.57 19.49
CA THR A 344 0.03 -3.02 19.61
C THR A 344 1.38 -3.48 19.09
N GLN A 345 2.12 -4.23 19.91
CA GLN A 345 3.33 -4.93 19.53
C GLN A 345 2.96 -6.17 18.68
N ARG A 346 3.44 -6.23 17.44
CA ARG A 346 3.06 -7.27 16.46
C ARG A 346 3.53 -8.67 16.85
N GLU A 347 4.67 -8.79 17.53
CA GLU A 347 5.28 -10.10 17.80
C GLU A 347 4.52 -10.94 18.85
N ASN A 348 3.75 -10.30 19.73
CA ASN A 348 3.06 -10.94 20.85
C ASN A 348 1.62 -10.42 21.07
N ASN A 349 1.16 -9.50 20.22
CA ASN A 349 -0.15 -8.83 20.29
C ASN A 349 -0.42 -8.13 21.64
N THR A 350 0.61 -7.61 22.30
CA THR A 350 0.48 -6.86 23.57
C THR A 350 0.38 -5.35 23.33
N GLU A 351 -0.44 -4.66 24.13
CA GLU A 351 -0.60 -3.20 24.06
C GLU A 351 0.45 -2.47 24.90
N HIS A 352 1.03 -1.40 24.36
CA HIS A 352 2.02 -0.57 25.04
C HIS A 352 1.67 0.92 24.95
N GLU A 353 1.87 1.66 26.03
CA GLU A 353 1.79 3.12 26.02
C GLU A 353 3.06 3.72 25.39
N VAL A 354 2.92 4.29 24.19
CA VAL A 354 4.02 4.88 23.42
C VAL A 354 3.94 6.40 23.46
N TRP A 355 5.00 7.04 23.92
CA TRP A 355 5.16 8.49 24.01
C TRP A 355 5.68 9.08 22.70
N LEU A 356 4.92 10.02 22.17
CA LEU A 356 5.22 10.78 20.95
C LEU A 356 5.47 12.25 21.27
N ARG A 357 6.18 12.92 20.36
CA ARG A 357 6.42 14.36 20.41
C ARG A 357 5.65 15.04 19.29
N GLY A 358 4.99 16.15 19.63
CA GLY A 358 4.28 16.98 18.69
C GLY A 358 4.66 18.45 18.79
N GLN A 359 4.72 19.14 17.65
CA GLN A 359 4.86 20.59 17.57
C GLN A 359 3.89 21.20 16.53
N ARG A 360 3.49 22.45 16.75
CA ARG A 360 2.73 23.27 15.78
C ARG A 360 3.59 24.43 15.27
N LYS A 361 3.55 24.68 13.96
CA LYS A 361 4.30 25.76 13.27
C LYS A 361 3.58 27.10 13.32
N THR A 362 4.38 28.16 13.49
CA THR A 362 3.98 29.56 13.39
C THR A 362 5.16 30.36 12.81
N HIS A 363 4.96 31.63 12.46
CA HIS A 363 6.06 32.51 12.01
C HIS A 363 7.11 32.80 13.10
N CYS A 364 6.77 32.59 14.38
CA CYS A 364 7.75 32.64 15.48
C CYS A 364 8.53 31.32 15.66
N GLY A 365 8.28 30.31 14.82
CA GLY A 365 8.83 28.96 14.92
C GLY A 365 7.85 27.93 15.52
N TRP A 366 8.41 26.79 15.91
CA TRP A 366 7.70 25.63 16.42
C TRP A 366 7.38 25.73 17.91
N GLY A 367 6.12 25.47 18.28
CA GLY A 367 5.64 25.43 19.66
C GLY A 367 4.82 24.18 19.98
N ARG A 368 4.17 24.16 21.15
CA ARG A 368 3.25 23.08 21.54
C ARG A 368 2.06 22.98 20.59
N ILE A 369 1.61 21.74 20.32
CA ILE A 369 0.49 21.47 19.40
C ILE A 369 -0.80 22.19 19.79
N ASN A 370 -1.08 22.31 21.10
CA ASN A 370 -2.28 22.96 21.60
C ASN A 370 -2.14 24.49 21.75
N ASN A 371 -1.09 25.10 21.21
CA ASN A 371 -0.95 26.55 21.20
C ASN A 371 -1.85 27.15 20.12
N SER A 372 -2.62 28.18 20.47
CA SER A 372 -3.50 28.93 19.57
C SER A 372 -3.03 30.38 19.36
N ALA A 373 -1.83 30.72 19.85
CA ALA A 373 -1.20 32.00 19.54
C ALA A 373 -0.64 31.98 18.11
N TRP A 374 -1.10 32.91 17.28
CA TRP A 374 -0.47 33.20 16.00
C TRP A 374 0.68 34.20 16.17
N CYS A 375 1.51 34.33 15.14
CA CYS A 375 2.61 35.28 15.09
C CYS A 375 2.60 36.08 13.79
N TYR A 376 3.06 37.32 13.87
CA TYR A 376 3.27 38.20 12.71
C TYR A 376 4.14 37.51 11.65
N PRO A 377 3.84 37.63 10.33
CA PRO A 377 2.84 38.51 9.74
C PRO A 377 1.38 38.03 9.81
N ALA A 378 1.09 36.72 9.79
CA ALA A 378 -0.27 36.22 9.61
C ALA A 378 -0.54 34.88 10.31
N PRO A 379 -1.81 34.57 10.66
CA PRO A 379 -2.22 33.28 11.20
C PRO A 379 -2.47 32.26 10.06
N ASN A 380 -1.50 32.04 9.18
CA ASN A 380 -1.65 31.24 7.95
C ASN A 380 -0.69 30.04 7.86
N LEU A 381 -0.27 29.49 9.00
CA LEU A 381 0.61 28.31 9.06
C LEU A 381 -0.10 27.16 9.76
N GLY A 382 0.30 26.83 11.00
CA GLY A 382 -0.35 25.83 11.83
C GLY A 382 -0.01 24.38 11.53
N GLN A 383 0.91 24.11 10.60
CA GLN A 383 1.46 22.78 10.29
C GLN A 383 1.75 21.99 11.57
N LEU A 384 1.31 20.73 11.61
CA LEU A 384 1.61 19.79 12.69
C LEU A 384 2.86 19.01 12.32
N LYS A 385 3.86 19.01 13.21
CA LYS A 385 4.95 18.04 13.18
C LYS A 385 4.75 16.99 14.28
N LEU A 386 4.88 15.71 13.94
CA LEU A 386 4.93 14.58 14.88
C LEU A 386 6.22 13.77 14.68
N GLU A 387 6.84 13.34 15.78
CA GLU A 387 8.05 12.48 15.75
C GLU A 387 7.99 11.43 16.87
N PHE A 388 8.44 10.21 16.57
CA PHE A 388 8.80 9.21 17.58
C PHE A 388 10.26 9.41 17.99
N ILE A 389 10.57 9.31 19.28
CA ILE A 389 11.95 9.27 19.78
C ILE A 389 12.04 8.17 20.84
N GLN A 390 12.87 7.16 20.58
CA GLN A 390 13.03 6.00 21.45
C GLN A 390 13.48 6.37 22.87
N ALA A 391 14.26 7.45 23.04
CA ALA A 391 14.70 7.94 24.35
C ALA A 391 13.56 8.47 25.24
N ASP A 392 12.39 8.80 24.67
CA ASP A 392 11.17 9.08 25.45
C ASP A 392 10.44 7.80 25.89
N ASN A 393 10.85 6.64 25.36
CA ASN A 393 10.23 5.34 25.50
C ASN A 393 11.22 4.25 25.99
N PRO A 394 12.02 4.49 27.04
CA PRO A 394 13.12 3.59 27.42
C PRO A 394 12.68 2.22 27.96
N LYS A 395 11.38 1.99 28.13
CA LYS A 395 10.79 0.73 28.62
C LYS A 395 10.18 -0.13 27.50
N LEU A 396 10.14 0.34 26.25
CA LEU A 396 9.62 -0.45 25.14
C LEU A 396 10.63 -1.53 24.72
N PRO A 397 10.23 -2.82 24.65
CA PRO A 397 11.03 -3.87 24.04
C PRO A 397 11.45 -3.60 22.60
N ILE A 398 12.45 -4.34 22.12
CA ILE A 398 12.72 -4.50 20.69
C ILE A 398 11.50 -5.21 20.05
N GLY A 399 11.05 -4.72 18.91
CA GLY A 399 9.82 -5.19 18.25
C GLY A 399 9.18 -4.13 17.35
N THR A 400 8.02 -4.47 16.79
CA THR A 400 7.28 -3.64 15.83
C THR A 400 5.95 -3.20 16.43
N TYR A 401 5.74 -1.89 16.56
CA TYR A 401 4.55 -1.31 17.18
C TYR A 401 3.69 -0.64 16.12
N SER A 402 2.41 -1.01 16.07
CA SER A 402 1.45 -0.41 15.13
C SER A 402 0.08 -0.17 15.76
N GLY A 403 -0.63 0.80 15.20
CA GLY A 403 -1.95 1.24 15.62
C GLY A 403 -2.21 2.67 15.18
N ASP A 404 -3.47 3.09 15.23
CA ASP A 404 -3.92 4.37 14.69
C ASP A 404 -4.41 5.30 15.79
N PHE A 405 -4.09 6.58 15.67
CA PHE A 405 -4.56 7.62 16.59
C PHE A 405 -4.95 8.89 15.84
N SER A 406 -5.73 9.74 16.51
CA SER A 406 -6.20 10.99 15.94
C SER A 406 -5.92 12.20 16.84
N LEU A 407 -5.75 13.36 16.20
CA LEU A 407 -5.65 14.66 16.86
C LEU A 407 -6.71 15.61 16.31
N MET A 408 -7.58 16.11 17.19
CA MET A 408 -8.61 17.08 16.81
C MET A 408 -7.99 18.46 16.60
N VAL A 409 -8.16 19.01 15.41
CA VAL A 409 -7.85 20.40 15.08
C VAL A 409 -9.07 21.28 15.40
N LYS A 410 -8.86 22.40 16.10
CA LYS A 410 -9.90 23.37 16.43
C LYS A 410 -9.39 24.80 16.27
N SER A 411 -10.24 25.75 15.93
CA SER A 411 -9.86 27.16 15.83
C SER A 411 -10.31 27.96 17.05
N LEU A 412 -9.44 28.86 17.54
CA LEU A 412 -9.82 29.80 18.61
C LEU A 412 -10.82 30.87 18.12
N TYR A 413 -10.76 31.19 16.82
CA TYR A 413 -11.49 32.30 16.22
C TYR A 413 -12.70 31.83 15.38
N ASN A 414 -12.66 30.60 14.87
CA ASN A 414 -13.81 29.92 14.28
C ASN A 414 -14.25 28.78 15.22
N ARG A 415 -15.21 29.05 16.11
CA ARG A 415 -15.65 28.09 17.14
C ARG A 415 -16.37 26.86 16.61
N THR A 416 -16.84 26.89 15.36
CA THR A 416 -17.49 25.75 14.68
C THR A 416 -16.52 24.95 13.82
N TYR A 417 -15.28 25.42 13.61
CA TYR A 417 -14.26 24.63 12.94
C TYR A 417 -13.75 23.54 13.87
N SER A 418 -13.99 22.30 13.46
CA SER A 418 -13.44 21.08 14.02
C SER A 418 -13.07 20.18 12.86
N ASP A 419 -11.88 19.61 12.93
CA ASP A 419 -11.27 18.76 11.90
C ASP A 419 -10.41 17.70 12.63
N GLU A 420 -10.02 16.62 11.96
CA GLU A 420 -9.37 15.47 12.61
C GLU A 420 -8.19 14.95 11.77
N ILE A 421 -7.00 14.95 12.37
CA ILE A 421 -5.80 14.39 11.73
C ILE A 421 -5.65 12.94 12.19
N ASN A 422 -6.03 12.01 11.32
CA ASN A 422 -5.81 10.58 11.47
C ASN A 422 -4.35 10.23 11.13
N VAL A 423 -3.72 9.41 11.97
CA VAL A 423 -2.31 9.02 11.86
C VAL A 423 -2.17 7.52 12.11
N SER A 424 -1.65 6.80 11.12
CA SER A 424 -1.15 5.44 11.33
C SER A 424 0.24 5.46 11.93
N THR A 425 0.55 4.44 12.72
CA THR A 425 1.91 4.20 13.22
C THR A 425 2.44 2.84 12.79
N ASN A 426 3.71 2.81 12.41
CA ASN A 426 4.49 1.60 12.23
C ASN A 426 5.93 1.86 12.69
N ILE A 427 6.14 1.73 14.00
CA ILE A 427 7.41 2.03 14.66
C ILE A 427 8.14 0.71 14.90
N ALA A 428 9.17 0.44 14.11
CA ALA A 428 10.15 -0.59 14.44
C ALA A 428 11.07 -0.07 15.56
N ILE A 429 11.47 -0.95 16.47
CA ILE A 429 12.58 -0.75 17.40
C ILE A 429 13.54 -1.91 17.18
N THR A 430 14.60 -1.67 16.40
CA THR A 430 15.55 -2.70 15.94
C THR A 430 16.77 -2.87 16.85
N SER A 431 17.00 -1.95 17.79
CA SER A 431 18.09 -2.01 18.75
C SER A 431 17.67 -1.38 20.09
N ALA A 432 18.29 -1.82 21.18
CA ALA A 432 18.12 -1.19 22.49
C ALA A 432 18.74 0.22 22.49
N LEU A 433 18.28 1.09 23.39
CA LEU A 433 18.89 2.41 23.57
C LEU A 433 20.38 2.27 23.91
N PRO A 434 21.26 3.11 23.34
CA PRO A 434 22.68 3.09 23.68
C PRO A 434 22.85 3.41 25.18
N SER A 435 23.59 2.55 25.87
CA SER A 435 23.85 2.69 27.30
C SER A 435 24.73 3.90 27.60
N ASP A 436 24.34 4.72 28.58
CA ASP A 436 25.18 5.75 29.18
C ASP A 436 26.31 5.15 30.03
N GLY A 437 26.20 3.87 30.42
CA GLY A 437 27.26 3.11 31.06
C GLY A 437 26.79 1.81 31.70
N VAL A 438 27.74 0.89 31.88
CA VAL A 438 27.50 -0.45 32.44
C VAL A 438 27.85 -0.49 33.94
N ILE A 439 27.03 -1.19 34.71
CA ILE A 439 27.29 -1.57 36.11
C ILE A 439 27.61 -3.07 36.14
N THR A 440 28.73 -3.44 36.77
CA THR A 440 29.07 -4.86 37.01
C THR A 440 29.04 -5.19 38.50
N ASP A 441 29.29 -6.47 38.81
CA ASP A 441 29.53 -7.02 40.15
C ASP A 441 30.55 -6.22 40.97
N SER A 442 31.55 -5.66 40.29
CA SER A 442 32.74 -5.01 40.86
C SER A 442 32.95 -3.57 40.40
N THR A 443 32.40 -3.18 39.26
CA THR A 443 32.58 -1.84 38.67
C THR A 443 31.28 -1.02 38.72
N PRO A 444 31.24 0.07 39.50
CA PRO A 444 30.07 0.95 39.54
C PRO A 444 30.04 1.90 38.33
N TYR A 445 28.84 2.24 37.87
CA TYR A 445 28.66 3.38 36.97
C TYR A 445 28.93 4.69 37.72
N VAL A 446 29.63 5.64 37.08
CA VAL A 446 29.80 7.02 37.56
C VAL A 446 29.50 7.99 36.43
N SER A 447 28.53 8.89 36.62
CA SER A 447 28.12 9.86 35.60
C SER A 447 29.10 11.03 35.47
N PRO A 448 29.09 11.72 34.30
CA PRO A 448 29.72 13.03 34.15
C PRO A 448 29.27 14.06 35.19
N ARG A 449 30.12 15.08 35.41
CA ARG A 449 29.85 16.26 36.27
C ARG A 449 28.90 17.25 35.59
N TYR A 450 27.61 16.91 35.47
CA TYR A 450 26.61 17.80 34.84
C TYR A 450 26.55 19.21 35.44
N GLU A 451 26.92 19.37 36.71
CA GLU A 451 26.94 20.67 37.40
C GLU A 451 28.04 21.63 36.91
N LYS A 452 29.10 21.11 36.27
CA LYS A 452 30.15 21.90 35.64
C LYS A 452 29.60 22.86 34.57
N ASP A 453 28.63 22.38 33.80
CA ASP A 453 28.14 23.03 32.57
C ASP A 453 26.76 23.69 32.74
N ILE A 454 26.22 23.72 33.97
CA ILE A 454 24.94 24.36 34.28
C ILE A 454 25.04 25.37 35.43
N TYR A 455 23.95 26.11 35.65
CA TYR A 455 23.79 26.98 36.80
C TYR A 455 22.97 26.26 37.88
N GLY A 456 23.60 26.03 39.04
CA GLY A 456 23.02 25.33 40.19
C GLY A 456 23.18 23.80 40.14
N THR A 457 22.60 23.13 41.13
CA THR A 457 22.71 21.67 41.32
C THR A 457 21.77 20.84 40.45
N VAL A 458 22.18 19.58 40.23
CA VAL A 458 21.32 18.49 39.75
C VAL A 458 20.86 17.58 40.90
N TYR A 459 19.87 16.74 40.61
CA TYR A 459 19.49 15.58 41.41
C TYR A 459 18.99 14.47 40.50
N TYR A 460 19.02 13.24 40.98
CA TYR A 460 18.67 12.05 40.21
C TYR A 460 17.39 11.41 40.76
N LEU A 461 16.51 11.01 39.85
CA LEU A 461 15.26 10.29 40.11
C LEU A 461 15.26 8.98 39.32
N SER A 462 14.66 7.93 39.87
CA SER A 462 14.44 6.66 39.14
C SER A 462 13.21 5.97 39.70
N ASP A 463 12.37 5.42 38.83
CA ASP A 463 11.13 4.72 39.24
C ASP A 463 11.43 3.49 40.10
N ASN A 464 12.60 2.88 39.88
CA ASN A 464 13.12 1.75 40.64
C ASN A 464 13.50 2.11 42.09
N LYS A 465 13.46 3.39 42.47
CA LYS A 465 13.84 3.86 43.80
C LYS A 465 12.77 3.52 44.85
N MET A 466 13.07 2.58 45.74
CA MET A 466 12.14 2.06 46.77
C MET A 466 11.57 3.12 47.74
N SER A 467 12.23 4.26 47.88
CA SER A 467 11.79 5.36 48.76
C SER A 467 11.40 6.58 47.94
N ARG A 468 10.49 7.42 48.45
CA ARG A 468 9.95 8.65 47.81
C ARG A 468 10.85 9.22 46.70
N ASN A 469 10.45 9.03 45.44
CA ASN A 469 11.17 9.47 44.25
C ASN A 469 10.93 10.97 43.96
N ARG A 470 11.38 11.84 44.86
CA ARG A 470 11.26 13.31 44.74
C ARG A 470 12.53 13.99 45.21
N VAL A 471 12.82 15.19 44.70
CA VAL A 471 13.97 15.98 45.16
C VAL A 471 13.93 16.21 46.67
N VAL A 472 15.10 16.15 47.31
CA VAL A 472 15.30 16.56 48.69
C VAL A 472 16.47 17.52 48.79
N TRP A 473 16.50 18.29 49.88
CA TRP A 473 17.59 19.23 50.18
C TRP A 473 18.08 18.96 51.59
N ARG A 474 19.21 18.25 51.73
CA ARG A 474 19.79 17.90 53.03
C ARG A 474 21.30 18.06 53.01
N ARG A 475 21.81 19.03 53.77
CA ARG A 475 23.23 19.44 53.76
C ARG A 475 24.22 18.39 54.29
N TYR A 476 23.77 17.48 55.16
CA TYR A 476 24.63 16.51 55.86
C TYR A 476 24.08 15.06 55.87
N ASN A 477 23.28 14.71 54.86
CA ASN A 477 22.70 13.36 54.77
C ASN A 477 23.74 12.40 54.17
N ARG A 478 24.23 11.42 54.93
CA ARG A 478 25.04 10.30 54.41
C ARG A 478 24.15 9.12 53.99
N GLY A 479 24.70 8.19 53.23
CA GLY A 479 24.01 6.97 52.77
C GLY A 479 23.50 7.07 51.33
N TYR A 480 22.81 6.01 50.88
CA TYR A 480 22.49 5.74 49.48
C TYR A 480 20.98 5.56 49.26
N SER A 481 20.52 5.71 48.02
CA SER A 481 19.19 5.30 47.60
C SER A 481 19.21 3.83 47.19
N ARG A 482 18.24 3.05 47.68
CA ARG A 482 18.00 1.67 47.22
C ARG A 482 17.17 1.68 45.93
N LEU A 483 17.68 1.02 44.91
CA LEU A 483 17.06 0.82 43.60
C LEU A 483 16.75 -0.67 43.43
N LYS A 484 15.48 -1.02 43.26
CA LYS A 484 15.02 -2.38 42.97
C LYS A 484 14.95 -2.53 41.44
N VAL A 485 15.78 -3.39 40.85
CA VAL A 485 15.87 -3.55 39.38
C VAL A 485 15.82 -5.02 39.01
N ASP A 486 15.01 -5.37 38.02
CA ASP A 486 14.90 -6.73 37.52
C ASP A 486 15.98 -7.02 36.48
N VAL A 487 16.55 -8.23 36.54
CA VAL A 487 17.61 -8.74 35.65
C VAL A 487 17.26 -10.16 35.23
N THR A 488 17.70 -10.55 34.05
CA THR A 488 17.51 -11.90 33.49
C THR A 488 18.82 -12.66 33.55
N ASN A 489 18.79 -13.89 34.07
CA ASN A 489 19.92 -14.83 33.98
C ASN A 489 20.16 -15.18 32.50
N THR A 490 21.39 -15.02 32.00
CA THR A 490 21.69 -15.20 30.56
C THR A 490 21.71 -16.65 30.11
N GLU A 491 21.87 -17.60 31.03
CA GLU A 491 21.89 -19.04 30.75
C GLU A 491 20.50 -19.67 30.85
N THR A 492 19.73 -19.35 31.89
CA THR A 492 18.41 -19.97 32.15
C THR A 492 17.23 -19.16 31.61
N GLY A 493 17.41 -17.85 31.40
CA GLY A 493 16.32 -16.93 31.08
C GLY A 493 15.43 -16.53 32.27
N ASP A 494 15.74 -17.00 33.49
CA ASP A 494 14.97 -16.66 34.69
C ASP A 494 15.13 -15.18 35.07
N GLN A 495 14.03 -14.54 35.44
CA GLN A 495 14.08 -13.18 36.00
C GLN A 495 14.31 -13.21 37.52
N GLN A 496 15.27 -12.40 37.95
CA GLN A 496 15.61 -12.15 39.34
C GLN A 496 15.54 -10.65 39.61
N THR A 497 15.23 -10.25 40.85
CA THR A 497 15.30 -8.84 41.24
C THR A 497 16.52 -8.56 42.12
N ILE A 498 17.33 -7.59 41.72
CA ILE A 498 18.49 -7.11 42.48
C ILE A 498 18.27 -5.73 43.13
N MET A 499 19.18 -5.41 44.05
CA MET A 499 19.28 -4.18 44.80
C MET A 499 20.56 -3.42 44.43
N LEU A 500 20.41 -2.23 43.87
CA LEU A 500 21.53 -1.33 43.57
C LEU A 500 21.55 -0.12 44.50
N ARG A 501 22.74 0.42 44.76
CA ARG A 501 22.96 1.63 45.56
C ARG A 501 23.16 2.84 44.65
N GLY A 502 22.21 3.78 44.64
CA GLY A 502 22.28 5.05 43.92
C GLY A 502 22.70 6.21 44.83
N GLU A 503 23.84 6.83 44.53
CA GLU A 503 24.45 7.91 45.32
C GLU A 503 24.79 9.13 44.47
N ARG A 504 24.70 10.35 45.02
CA ARG A 504 25.20 11.58 44.39
C ARG A 504 26.39 12.12 45.18
N TYR A 505 27.43 12.61 44.51
CA TYR A 505 28.53 13.31 45.16
C TYR A 505 28.19 14.79 45.42
N MET A 506 28.48 15.31 46.61
CA MET A 506 28.17 16.70 47.01
C MET A 506 29.41 17.58 47.26
N ASP A 507 30.58 17.23 46.70
CA ASP A 507 31.92 17.75 47.07
C ASP A 507 32.39 17.27 48.46
N CYS A 508 31.53 17.29 49.46
CA CYS A 508 31.80 16.86 50.83
C CYS A 508 31.42 15.40 51.15
N GLY A 509 31.33 14.55 50.11
CA GLY A 509 31.01 13.12 50.22
C GLY A 509 29.74 12.69 49.46
N TRP A 510 29.48 11.38 49.51
CA TRP A 510 28.35 10.73 48.85
C TRP A 510 27.07 10.77 49.69
N THR A 511 25.94 10.96 49.03
CA THR A 511 24.59 11.07 49.62
C THR A 511 23.55 10.34 48.75
N ILE A 512 22.30 10.27 49.19
CA ILE A 512 21.18 9.73 48.42
C ILE A 512 21.02 10.47 47.08
N MET A 513 20.92 9.74 45.97
CA MET A 513 20.93 10.29 44.59
C MET A 513 19.97 11.48 44.33
N ASN A 514 18.83 11.54 45.03
CA ASN A 514 17.80 12.57 44.87
C ASN A 514 18.04 13.84 45.71
N ASN A 515 19.18 13.96 46.38
CA ASN A 515 19.55 15.13 47.18
C ASN A 515 20.23 16.20 46.31
N ALA A 516 19.55 17.34 46.12
CA ALA A 516 20.03 18.47 45.34
C ALA A 516 20.90 19.47 46.14
N ALA A 517 21.21 19.17 47.41
CA ALA A 517 22.08 20.03 48.22
C ALA A 517 23.54 19.97 47.75
N TYR A 518 24.32 20.99 48.10
CA TYR A 518 25.77 21.06 47.87
C TYR A 518 26.46 21.69 49.08
N CYS A 519 27.77 21.47 49.23
CA CYS A 519 28.52 22.04 50.34
C CYS A 519 28.86 23.53 50.15
N ARG A 520 28.75 24.30 51.23
CA ARG A 520 28.41 25.75 51.22
C ARG A 520 29.57 26.71 50.89
N HIS A 521 30.67 26.26 50.28
CA HIS A 521 31.88 27.08 50.12
C HIS A 521 32.36 27.26 48.67
N MET A 522 31.79 26.54 47.70
CA MET A 522 32.05 26.76 46.28
C MET A 522 30.75 26.69 45.47
N ARG A 523 30.79 27.16 44.22
CA ARG A 523 29.69 26.94 43.26
C ARG A 523 29.51 25.42 43.07
N PRO A 524 28.28 24.90 42.99
CA PRO A 524 28.05 23.50 42.62
C PRO A 524 28.69 23.18 41.27
N VAL A 525 29.72 22.33 41.31
CA VAL A 525 30.45 21.76 40.15
C VAL A 525 30.66 20.25 40.29
N TYR A 526 30.17 19.68 41.40
CA TYR A 526 30.24 18.27 41.77
C TYR A 526 28.82 17.77 41.98
N GLY A 527 28.50 16.64 41.35
CA GLY A 527 27.14 16.15 41.29
C GLY A 527 27.02 14.84 40.54
N GLU A 528 28.12 14.09 40.40
CA GLU A 528 28.16 12.77 39.79
C GLU A 528 27.17 11.82 40.48
N LEU A 529 26.38 11.09 39.69
CA LEU A 529 25.69 9.89 40.15
C LEU A 529 26.69 8.74 40.16
N ARG A 530 26.76 7.99 41.26
CA ARG A 530 27.29 6.65 41.30
C ARG A 530 26.14 5.65 41.44
N VAL A 531 26.17 4.58 40.66
CA VAL A 531 25.34 3.40 40.91
C VAL A 531 26.23 2.17 41.03
N SER A 532 26.11 1.44 42.13
CA SER A 532 26.89 0.22 42.38
C SER A 532 26.00 -0.97 42.72
N PHE A 533 26.35 -2.14 42.19
CA PHE A 533 26.00 -3.42 42.81
C PHE A 533 26.81 -3.60 44.11
N ILE A 534 26.25 -4.29 45.09
CA ILE A 534 26.92 -4.68 46.34
C ILE A 534 26.35 -6.05 46.72
N SER A 535 27.20 -7.09 46.78
CA SER A 535 26.79 -8.46 47.13
C SER A 535 26.09 -8.55 48.48
N ASP A 536 26.53 -7.77 49.47
CA ASP A 536 25.90 -7.70 50.81
C ASP A 536 24.42 -7.24 50.80
N ASP A 537 23.98 -6.50 49.77
CA ASP A 537 22.58 -6.10 49.59
C ASP A 537 21.77 -7.14 48.78
N ASN A 538 22.41 -8.22 48.31
CA ASN A 538 21.91 -9.18 47.31
C ASN A 538 22.27 -10.65 47.66
N LYS A 539 22.31 -10.99 48.96
CA LYS A 539 22.85 -12.29 49.46
C LYS A 539 22.13 -13.54 48.94
N ASP A 540 20.87 -13.38 48.52
CA ASP A 540 20.01 -14.47 48.06
C ASP A 540 20.03 -14.61 46.52
N LEU A 541 20.82 -13.80 45.80
CA LEU A 541 20.98 -13.90 44.34
C LEU A 541 21.84 -15.13 43.98
N PRO A 542 21.32 -16.10 43.20
CA PRO A 542 22.09 -17.29 42.84
C PRO A 542 23.33 -16.97 41.99
N ILE A 543 24.32 -17.87 42.03
CA ILE A 543 25.48 -17.89 41.12
C ILE A 543 24.99 -17.90 39.66
N GLY A 544 25.69 -17.16 38.80
CA GLY A 544 25.38 -17.07 37.37
C GLY A 544 25.66 -15.70 36.76
N GLU A 545 25.48 -15.62 35.45
CA GLU A 545 25.56 -14.38 34.69
C GLU A 545 24.17 -13.73 34.53
N TYR A 546 24.10 -12.41 34.75
CA TYR A 546 22.84 -11.65 34.72
C TYR A 546 22.96 -10.40 33.87
N THR A 547 21.92 -10.13 33.07
CA THR A 547 21.80 -8.91 32.28
C THR A 547 20.50 -8.18 32.57
N GLY A 548 20.53 -6.84 32.48
CA GLY A 548 19.34 -6.02 32.58
C GLY A 548 19.67 -4.56 32.26
N SER A 549 18.67 -3.69 32.30
CA SER A 549 18.89 -2.26 32.13
C SER A 549 17.82 -1.44 32.87
N PHE A 550 18.13 -0.20 33.18
CA PHE A 550 17.16 0.73 33.75
C PHE A 550 17.54 2.20 33.54
N SER A 551 16.56 3.10 33.69
CA SER A 551 16.77 4.53 33.51
C SER A 551 16.87 5.32 34.82
N VAL A 552 17.70 6.36 34.79
CA VAL A 552 17.80 7.41 35.82
C VAL A 552 17.66 8.78 35.19
N ASN A 553 16.66 9.55 35.63
CA ASN A 553 16.43 10.90 35.16
C ASN A 553 17.19 11.93 36.02
N VAL A 554 18.10 12.67 35.39
CA VAL A 554 18.84 13.81 35.94
C VAL A 554 18.01 15.08 35.75
N LYS A 555 17.76 15.84 36.82
CA LYS A 555 17.08 17.14 36.76
C LYS A 555 17.90 18.26 37.38
N GLY A 556 17.92 19.42 36.73
CA GLY A 556 18.44 20.66 37.32
C GLY A 556 17.43 21.28 38.28
N LEU A 557 17.82 21.54 39.53
CA LEU A 557 16.93 22.20 40.49
C LEU A 557 16.73 23.69 40.15
N HIS A 558 17.82 24.37 39.79
CA HIS A 558 17.83 25.81 39.50
C HIS A 558 17.61 26.05 38.00
N LYS A 559 18.36 25.33 37.14
CA LYS A 559 18.10 25.25 35.69
C LYS A 559 16.97 24.23 35.42
N ARG A 560 15.71 24.59 35.74
CA ARG A 560 14.53 23.69 35.66
C ARG A 560 14.30 23.02 34.30
N ASN A 561 14.83 23.60 33.21
CA ASN A 561 14.74 23.04 31.86
C ASN A 561 15.86 22.02 31.56
N PHE A 562 16.85 21.86 32.44
CA PHE A 562 17.85 20.80 32.32
C PHE A 562 17.23 19.49 32.80
N THR A 563 17.02 18.59 31.85
CA THR A 563 16.72 17.17 32.06
C THR A 563 17.66 16.37 31.19
N LYS A 564 18.17 15.26 31.72
CA LYS A 564 18.83 14.21 30.92
C LYS A 564 18.34 12.87 31.44
N ASP A 565 18.01 11.95 30.56
CA ASP A 565 17.78 10.56 30.93
C ASP A 565 19.09 9.78 30.72
N LEU A 566 19.45 8.96 31.71
CA LEU A 566 20.57 8.03 31.66
C LEU A 566 20.00 6.62 31.54
N ASN A 567 20.42 5.86 30.54
CA ASN A 567 20.11 4.43 30.45
C ASN A 567 21.32 3.64 30.89
N LEU A 568 21.18 2.82 31.93
CA LEU A 568 22.29 2.10 32.55
C LEU A 568 22.09 0.60 32.36
N ASP A 569 23.09 -0.05 31.79
CA ASP A 569 23.12 -1.50 31.62
C ASP A 569 23.65 -2.16 32.90
N ILE A 570 23.19 -3.37 33.16
CA ILE A 570 23.66 -4.23 34.23
C ILE A 570 24.22 -5.49 33.59
N LYS A 571 25.46 -5.84 33.95
CA LYS A 571 26.13 -7.08 33.54
C LYS A 571 26.87 -7.65 34.75
N LEU A 572 26.23 -8.56 35.48
CA LEU A 572 26.81 -9.18 36.68
C LEU A 572 27.32 -10.57 36.34
N ASN A 573 28.50 -10.92 36.83
CA ASN A 573 28.94 -12.31 36.95
C ASN A 573 29.06 -12.62 38.45
N ILE A 574 28.16 -13.46 38.96
CA ILE A 574 28.11 -13.84 40.37
C ILE A 574 28.79 -15.20 40.53
N THR A 575 29.98 -15.20 41.12
CA THR A 575 30.75 -16.40 41.49
C THR A 575 30.61 -16.72 42.99
N GLU A 576 31.14 -17.87 43.42
CA GLU A 576 31.28 -18.27 44.84
C GLU A 576 32.03 -17.23 45.70
#